data_AF-A0A182FI45-F1
#
_entry.id   AF-A0A182FI45-F1
#
_cell.length_a   1.000
_cell.length_b   1.000
_cell.length_c   1.000
_cell.angle_alpha   90.00
_cell.angle_beta   90.00
_cell.angle_gamma   90.00
#
_symmetry.space_group_name_H-M   'P 1'
#
loop_
_entity.id
_entity.type
_entity.pdbx_description
1 polymer ?
#
loop_
_entity_poly.entity_id
_entity_poly.type
_entity_poly.pdbx_seq_one_letter_code
_entity_poly.pdbx_strand_id
1 'polypeptide(L)'
;MQRLSVVCVIIVSWLLPRVASETEHHLSSIFRPNEHVGYCDLHCPGQARHTLCELPSSGTDDPNPVSDCPMFQQPLGGPWLQHNLLNAHNGVRNRFAGRFRIANMKKLVWDDELARMARLWLVSCERYSHDPCTQLHNPDIYTRDYRNVRQNVAFVVERYLPRYYDIDVIRRWYMQKGETPRPRLEGAGLHQALLNNYTLLTWASLERVGCAAAKYRDGFQLVCNYFPFYSLSEPAGLRGPPASSCPRTFPLRSRIFEALCTFEMDSANTAGANRPGVGMVLTSLLLLRLGRTISSSEILTGTGR
;
A
#
# COMPACT_ATOMS: atom_id res chain seq x y z
N MET A 1 9.82 56.72 -37.64
CA MET A 1 9.78 56.72 -36.15
C MET A 1 8.80 55.62 -35.73
N GLN A 2 9.20 54.35 -35.64
CA GLN A 2 9.85 53.66 -34.50
C GLN A 2 9.06 53.73 -33.18
N ARG A 3 8.43 52.61 -32.79
CA ARG A 3 8.61 51.82 -31.54
C ARG A 3 7.38 50.89 -31.37
N LEU A 4 7.47 49.60 -31.68
CA LEU A 4 7.90 48.48 -30.81
C LEU A 4 7.27 48.50 -29.41
N SER A 5 6.34 47.57 -29.17
CA SER A 5 6.20 46.86 -27.89
C SER A 5 5.52 45.50 -28.12
N VAL A 6 6.35 44.53 -28.48
CA VAL A 6 6.14 43.10 -28.19
C VAL A 6 6.54 42.90 -26.71
N VAL A 7 6.01 41.84 -26.08
CA VAL A 7 6.39 41.24 -24.78
C VAL A 7 5.43 41.54 -23.62
N CYS A 8 4.54 40.60 -23.31
CA CYS A 8 4.59 39.86 -22.03
C CYS A 8 3.67 38.62 -22.09
N VAL A 9 4.07 37.59 -22.84
CA VAL A 9 3.54 36.23 -22.67
C VAL A 9 4.75 35.35 -22.37
N ILE A 10 5.24 35.41 -21.14
CA ILE A 10 6.35 34.57 -20.68
C ILE A 10 6.04 34.13 -19.24
N ILE A 11 5.78 32.81 -19.13
CA ILE A 11 6.03 31.92 -18.00
C ILE A 11 5.05 31.99 -16.82
N VAL A 12 3.93 31.27 -16.97
CA VAL A 12 3.30 30.54 -15.84
C VAL A 12 3.14 29.08 -16.27
N SER A 13 4.24 28.37 -16.47
CA SER A 13 4.19 26.91 -16.73
C SER A 13 5.45 26.15 -16.30
N TRP A 14 6.25 26.70 -15.39
CA TRP A 14 7.50 26.04 -14.95
C TRP A 14 7.56 25.73 -13.44
N LEU A 15 6.41 25.70 -12.75
CA LEU A 15 6.36 25.35 -11.31
C LEU A 15 5.46 24.15 -10.98
N LEU A 16 4.86 23.47 -11.97
CA LEU A 16 3.97 22.33 -11.75
C LEU A 16 4.44 20.92 -12.23
N PRO A 17 5.70 20.62 -12.63
CA PRO A 17 6.07 19.22 -12.89
C PRO A 17 6.55 18.43 -11.67
N ARG A 18 6.87 19.05 -10.52
CA ARG A 18 7.49 18.30 -9.40
C ARG A 18 6.52 17.60 -8.45
N VAL A 19 5.31 18.12 -8.27
CA VAL A 19 4.37 17.54 -7.28
C VAL A 19 3.65 16.29 -7.84
N ALA A 20 3.33 16.27 -9.14
CA ALA A 20 2.67 15.13 -9.77
C ALA A 20 3.56 13.88 -9.85
N SER A 21 4.86 14.06 -10.12
CA SER A 21 5.84 12.97 -10.17
C SER A 21 6.03 12.25 -8.82
N GLU A 22 5.90 12.96 -7.70
CA GLU A 22 6.09 12.38 -6.36
C GLU A 22 4.88 11.56 -5.89
N THR A 23 3.66 11.90 -6.33
CA THR A 23 2.45 11.08 -6.05
C THR A 23 2.39 9.79 -6.87
N GLU A 24 2.96 9.78 -8.09
CA GLU A 24 3.08 8.56 -8.91
C GLU A 24 4.04 7.53 -8.31
N HIS A 25 4.98 7.97 -7.47
CA HIS A 25 5.99 7.11 -6.83
C HIS A 25 5.39 6.06 -5.90
N HIS A 26 4.12 6.18 -5.44
CA HIS A 26 3.42 5.17 -4.63
C HIS A 26 2.53 4.22 -5.44
N LEU A 27 2.26 4.57 -6.70
CA LEU A 27 1.43 3.80 -7.63
C LEU A 27 2.26 3.03 -8.66
N SER A 28 3.55 3.35 -8.79
CA SER A 28 4.49 2.63 -9.63
C SER A 28 5.03 1.37 -8.96
N SER A 29 5.37 0.40 -9.82
CA SER A 29 6.06 -0.85 -9.44
C SER A 29 7.32 -0.55 -8.63
N ILE A 30 7.51 -1.30 -7.55
CA ILE A 30 8.73 -1.27 -6.73
C ILE A 30 9.89 -1.89 -7.53
N PHE A 31 9.61 -2.99 -8.21
CA PHE A 31 10.60 -3.88 -8.81
C PHE A 31 10.91 -3.56 -10.28
N ARG A 32 9.98 -2.92 -10.99
CA ARG A 32 10.07 -2.64 -12.42
C ARG A 32 9.97 -1.13 -12.66
N PRO A 33 11.08 -0.39 -12.50
CA PRO A 33 11.07 1.06 -12.75
C PRO A 33 10.79 1.39 -14.22
N ASN A 34 11.10 0.46 -15.14
CA ASN A 34 10.91 0.61 -16.58
C ASN A 34 10.32 -0.69 -17.17
N GLU A 35 9.58 -0.60 -18.28
CA GLU A 35 8.87 -1.74 -18.92
C GLU A 35 9.80 -2.88 -19.40
N HIS A 36 11.09 -2.60 -19.59
CA HIS A 36 12.06 -3.56 -20.16
C HIS A 36 12.68 -4.55 -19.18
N VAL A 37 12.56 -4.34 -17.87
CA VAL A 37 13.15 -5.26 -16.87
C VAL A 37 12.07 -6.23 -16.42
N GLY A 38 12.23 -7.52 -16.68
CA GLY A 38 11.36 -8.57 -16.15
C GLY A 38 11.71 -8.94 -14.71
N TYR A 39 10.78 -9.56 -13.98
CA TYR A 39 11.10 -10.09 -12.64
C TYR A 39 12.21 -11.14 -12.67
N CYS A 40 12.39 -11.83 -13.79
CA CYS A 40 13.41 -12.85 -13.98
C CYS A 40 14.82 -12.30 -14.19
N ASP A 41 14.92 -11.03 -14.56
CA ASP A 41 16.21 -10.34 -14.75
C ASP A 41 16.70 -9.71 -13.43
N LEU A 42 15.86 -9.72 -12.39
CA LEU A 42 16.23 -9.25 -11.07
C LEU A 42 17.15 -10.29 -10.42
N HIS A 43 18.33 -9.83 -10.01
CA HIS A 43 19.26 -10.68 -9.28
C HIS A 43 18.70 -11.00 -7.88
N CYS A 44 19.00 -12.18 -7.34
CA CYS A 44 18.56 -12.55 -6.01
C CYS A 44 19.70 -13.29 -5.31
N PRO A 45 20.13 -12.84 -4.11
CA PRO A 45 21.20 -13.52 -3.39
C PRO A 45 20.85 -14.99 -3.11
N GLY A 46 21.76 -15.89 -3.47
CA GLY A 46 21.62 -17.33 -3.19
C GLY A 46 20.55 -18.05 -4.02
N GLN A 47 19.95 -17.39 -5.02
CA GLN A 47 18.97 -18.01 -5.92
C GLN A 47 19.28 -17.67 -7.37
N ALA A 48 18.95 -18.60 -8.27
CA ALA A 48 19.15 -18.39 -9.70
C ALA A 48 18.20 -17.31 -10.27
N ARG A 49 17.05 -17.09 -9.62
CA ARG A 49 15.98 -16.21 -10.09
C ARG A 49 15.27 -15.57 -8.91
N HIS A 50 14.71 -14.38 -9.11
CA HIS A 50 13.93 -13.68 -8.10
C HIS A 50 12.57 -14.36 -7.84
N THR A 51 12.05 -14.28 -6.62
CA THR A 51 10.78 -14.90 -6.22
C THR A 51 9.59 -14.50 -7.10
N LEU A 52 9.58 -13.27 -7.60
CA LEU A 52 8.53 -12.75 -8.49
C LEU A 52 8.60 -13.27 -9.93
N CYS A 53 9.66 -13.98 -10.28
CA CYS A 53 9.85 -14.57 -11.60
C CYS A 53 9.06 -15.88 -11.71
N GLU A 54 7.85 -15.76 -12.24
CA GLU A 54 7.01 -16.92 -12.55
C GLU A 54 7.49 -17.56 -13.87
N LEU A 55 7.65 -18.88 -13.87
CA LEU A 55 7.83 -19.63 -15.11
C LEU A 55 6.48 -19.71 -15.84
N PRO A 56 6.47 -19.66 -17.18
CA PRO A 56 5.34 -20.20 -17.92
C PRO A 56 5.16 -21.63 -17.42
N SER A 57 3.95 -21.95 -16.96
CA SER A 57 3.55 -23.33 -16.70
C SER A 57 3.99 -24.15 -17.91
N SER A 58 4.92 -25.10 -17.74
CA SER A 58 5.16 -26.09 -18.79
C SER A 58 3.79 -26.61 -19.18
N GLY A 59 3.48 -26.66 -20.47
CA GLY A 59 2.13 -26.85 -21.05
C GLY A 59 1.39 -28.15 -20.70
N THR A 60 1.60 -28.70 -19.51
CA THR A 60 0.65 -29.52 -18.78
C THR A 60 -0.37 -28.58 -18.16
N ASP A 61 -1.59 -28.61 -18.65
CA ASP A 61 -2.80 -28.14 -17.97
C ASP A 61 -2.96 -28.91 -16.65
N ASP A 62 -2.09 -28.64 -15.67
CA ASP A 62 -2.27 -29.06 -14.29
C ASP A 62 -2.92 -27.90 -13.54
N PRO A 63 -4.19 -28.00 -13.13
CA PRO A 63 -4.87 -26.95 -12.39
C PRO A 63 -4.24 -26.67 -11.01
N ASN A 64 -3.25 -27.47 -10.59
CA ASN A 64 -2.51 -27.29 -9.34
C ASN A 64 -0.99 -27.36 -9.55
N PRO A 65 -0.28 -26.22 -9.71
CA PRO A 65 1.17 -26.17 -9.54
C PRO A 65 1.61 -26.37 -8.06
N VAL A 66 0.71 -26.85 -7.19
CA VAL A 66 0.86 -27.01 -5.73
C VAL A 66 1.17 -28.47 -5.37
N SER A 67 1.79 -29.25 -6.26
CA SER A 67 1.74 -30.72 -6.14
C SER A 67 2.74 -31.38 -5.18
N ASP A 68 3.71 -30.69 -4.57
CA ASP A 68 4.67 -31.34 -3.65
C ASP A 68 4.85 -30.64 -2.29
N CYS A 69 3.79 -30.00 -1.80
CA CYS A 69 3.80 -29.34 -0.51
C CYS A 69 2.90 -30.08 0.50
N PRO A 70 3.36 -31.18 1.14
CA PRO A 70 2.48 -32.10 1.88
C PRO A 70 1.72 -31.44 3.03
N MET A 71 2.25 -30.34 3.57
CA MET A 71 1.67 -29.60 4.69
C MET A 71 0.84 -28.39 4.26
N PHE A 72 1.00 -27.87 3.04
CA PHE A 72 0.23 -26.73 2.55
C PHE A 72 -1.21 -27.15 2.28
N GLN A 73 -2.17 -26.30 2.62
CA GLN A 73 -3.58 -26.54 2.32
C GLN A 73 -4.12 -25.50 1.33
N GLN A 74 -4.08 -24.23 1.70
CA GLN A 74 -4.59 -23.16 0.84
C GLN A 74 -4.01 -21.80 1.22
N PRO A 75 -3.88 -20.87 0.25
CA PRO A 75 -3.64 -19.47 0.57
C PRO A 75 -4.84 -18.89 1.34
N LEU A 76 -4.54 -18.01 2.28
CA LEU A 76 -5.53 -17.21 3.01
C LEU A 76 -5.42 -15.76 2.52
N GLY A 77 -6.56 -15.14 2.25
CA GLY A 77 -6.56 -13.83 1.62
C GLY A 77 -7.93 -13.16 1.63
N GLY A 78 -7.98 -12.03 0.91
CA GLY A 78 -9.18 -11.22 0.73
C GLY A 78 -8.99 -9.79 1.25
N PRO A 79 -9.86 -8.85 0.80
CA PRO A 79 -9.75 -7.44 1.16
C PRO A 79 -9.71 -7.17 2.67
N TRP A 80 -10.41 -8.01 3.46
CA TRP A 80 -10.46 -7.89 4.91
C TRP A 80 -9.11 -8.20 5.58
N LEU A 81 -8.40 -9.25 5.15
CA LEU A 81 -7.09 -9.60 5.71
C LEU A 81 -6.07 -8.50 5.41
N GLN A 82 -6.03 -8.02 4.16
CA GLN A 82 -5.20 -6.88 3.76
C GLN A 82 -5.47 -5.65 4.63
N HIS A 83 -6.74 -5.28 4.77
CA HIS A 83 -7.16 -4.13 5.57
C HIS A 83 -6.74 -4.27 7.04
N ASN A 84 -7.00 -5.43 7.64
CA ASN A 84 -6.63 -5.70 9.03
C ASN A 84 -5.13 -5.64 9.25
N LEU A 85 -4.34 -6.29 8.39
CA LEU A 85 -2.89 -6.29 8.50
C LEU A 85 -2.37 -4.86 8.37
N LEU A 86 -2.78 -4.10 7.36
CA LEU A 86 -2.34 -2.73 7.18
C LEU A 86 -2.68 -1.84 8.39
N ASN A 87 -3.92 -1.94 8.89
CA ASN A 87 -4.35 -1.18 10.07
C ASN A 87 -3.63 -1.61 11.34
N ALA A 88 -3.38 -2.91 11.54
CA ALA A 88 -2.64 -3.41 12.69
C ALA A 88 -1.20 -2.90 12.69
N HIS A 89 -0.52 -2.90 11.53
CA HIS A 89 0.81 -2.33 11.39
C HIS A 89 0.82 -0.83 11.70
N ASN A 90 -0.08 -0.06 11.08
CA ASN A 90 -0.16 1.38 11.31
C ASN A 90 -0.60 1.72 12.74
N GLY A 91 -1.45 0.92 13.37
CA GLY A 91 -1.81 1.07 14.78
C GLY A 91 -0.62 0.86 15.72
N VAL A 92 0.22 -0.17 15.46
CA VAL A 92 1.47 -0.39 16.20
C VAL A 92 2.43 0.78 16.01
N ARG A 93 2.64 1.23 14.76
CA ARG A 93 3.51 2.36 14.42
C ARG A 93 3.05 3.65 15.11
N ASN A 94 1.75 3.95 15.07
CA ASN A 94 1.15 5.12 15.70
C ASN A 94 1.39 5.11 17.22
N ARG A 95 1.11 3.97 17.86
CA ARG A 95 1.34 3.80 19.29
C ARG A 95 2.82 3.94 19.65
N PHE A 96 3.70 3.35 18.85
CA PHE A 96 5.14 3.46 19.05
C PHE A 96 5.62 4.91 18.90
N ALA A 97 5.23 5.59 17.83
CA ALA A 97 5.60 6.98 17.57
C ALA A 97 5.10 7.92 18.68
N GLY A 98 3.87 7.74 19.16
CA GLY A 98 3.33 8.50 20.29
C GLY A 98 4.10 8.25 21.59
N ARG A 99 4.35 6.98 21.94
CA ARG A 99 4.98 6.61 23.21
C ARG A 99 6.48 6.94 23.25
N PHE A 100 7.19 6.69 22.16
CA PHE A 100 8.64 6.87 22.07
C PHE A 100 9.04 8.20 21.45
N ARG A 101 8.06 9.05 21.13
CA ARG A 101 8.25 10.39 20.56
C ARG A 101 9.07 10.31 19.28
N ILE A 102 8.50 9.70 18.24
CA ILE A 102 9.12 9.57 16.91
C ILE A 102 8.50 10.59 15.96
N ALA A 103 9.32 11.51 15.46
CA ALA A 103 8.87 12.66 14.70
C ALA A 103 8.59 12.41 13.22
N ASN A 104 9.18 11.35 12.64
CA ASN A 104 9.17 11.10 11.19
C ASN A 104 8.60 9.72 10.81
N MET A 105 7.78 9.10 11.68
CA MET A 105 7.22 7.78 11.42
C MET A 105 6.24 7.81 10.25
N LYS A 106 6.56 7.16 9.13
CA LYS A 106 5.65 7.07 7.98
C LYS A 106 4.50 6.09 8.24
N LYS A 107 3.31 6.43 7.76
CA LYS A 107 2.16 5.53 7.61
C LYS A 107 2.47 4.58 6.45
N LEU A 108 2.39 3.29 6.71
CA LEU A 108 2.56 2.28 5.67
C LEU A 108 1.35 2.28 4.73
N VAL A 109 1.62 2.04 3.46
CA VAL A 109 0.62 1.77 2.42
C VAL A 109 0.77 0.34 1.92
N TRP A 110 -0.35 -0.25 1.52
CA TRP A 110 -0.32 -1.60 0.97
C TRP A 110 0.32 -1.64 -0.41
N ASP A 111 1.09 -2.68 -0.67
CA ASP A 111 1.69 -2.93 -1.98
C ASP A 111 1.41 -4.34 -2.47
N ASP A 112 0.80 -4.43 -3.66
CA ASP A 112 0.37 -5.70 -4.23
C ASP A 112 1.53 -6.51 -4.81
N GLU A 113 2.65 -5.89 -5.23
CA GLU A 113 3.82 -6.63 -5.67
C GLU A 113 4.52 -7.31 -4.49
N LEU A 114 4.66 -6.61 -3.35
CA LEU A 114 5.18 -7.17 -2.10
C LEU A 114 4.28 -8.30 -1.58
N ALA A 115 2.95 -8.14 -1.67
CA ALA A 115 1.99 -9.16 -1.29
C ALA A 115 2.05 -10.39 -2.20
N ARG A 116 2.22 -10.18 -3.52
CA ARG A 116 2.44 -11.26 -4.49
C ARG A 116 3.74 -12.01 -4.19
N MET A 117 4.82 -11.28 -3.89
CA MET A 117 6.09 -11.88 -3.47
C MET A 117 5.94 -12.76 -2.23
N ALA A 118 5.22 -12.26 -1.21
CA ALA A 118 4.94 -13.04 0.00
C ALA A 118 4.10 -14.29 -0.31
N ARG A 119 3.13 -14.19 -1.23
CA ARG A 119 2.29 -15.32 -1.65
C ARG A 119 3.10 -16.39 -2.38
N LEU A 120 3.99 -16.00 -3.27
CA LEU A 120 4.88 -16.93 -3.99
C LEU A 120 5.83 -17.63 -3.02
N TRP A 121 6.33 -16.93 -2.01
CA TRP A 121 7.13 -17.55 -0.94
C TRP A 121 6.33 -18.56 -0.10
N LEU A 122 5.04 -18.33 0.13
CA LEU A 122 4.22 -19.30 0.87
C LEU A 122 3.98 -20.61 0.11
N VAL A 123 3.98 -20.57 -1.23
CA VAL A 123 3.76 -21.75 -2.07
C VAL A 123 5.08 -22.46 -2.44
N SER A 124 6.24 -21.90 -2.10
CA SER A 124 7.55 -22.55 -2.29
C SER A 124 7.87 -23.63 -1.23
N CYS A 125 6.94 -23.90 -0.30
CA CYS A 125 7.08 -24.87 0.80
C CYS A 125 8.10 -24.54 1.88
N GLU A 126 8.70 -23.36 1.80
CA GLU A 126 9.69 -22.87 2.74
C GLU A 126 9.01 -22.36 4.02
N ARG A 127 8.95 -23.25 5.02
CA ARG A 127 8.38 -22.96 6.34
C ARG A 127 9.44 -22.26 7.20
N TYR A 128 9.05 -21.20 7.91
CA TYR A 128 9.89 -20.45 8.87
C TYR A 128 11.08 -19.67 8.27
N SER A 129 11.58 -20.07 7.11
CA SER A 129 12.70 -19.42 6.43
C SER A 129 12.27 -18.10 5.79
N HIS A 130 13.23 -17.17 5.74
CA HIS A 130 13.09 -15.93 5.00
C HIS A 130 13.40 -16.16 3.53
N ASP A 131 12.65 -15.49 2.66
CA ASP A 131 12.95 -15.43 1.23
C ASP A 131 14.37 -14.86 1.01
N PRO A 132 15.28 -15.60 0.35
CA PRO A 132 16.64 -15.14 0.05
C PRO A 132 16.68 -13.79 -0.69
N CYS A 133 15.66 -13.48 -1.51
CA CYS A 133 15.57 -12.23 -2.25
C CYS A 133 15.28 -11.01 -1.35
N THR A 134 14.93 -11.24 -0.09
CA THR A 134 14.72 -10.19 0.94
C THR A 134 15.92 -10.01 1.87
N GLN A 135 16.97 -10.81 1.69
CA GLN A 135 18.22 -10.71 2.46
C GLN A 135 19.19 -9.78 1.73
N LEU A 136 19.89 -8.90 2.45
CA LEU A 136 21.00 -8.17 1.84
C LEU A 136 22.27 -8.97 1.88
N HIS A 137 22.98 -8.92 0.76
CA HIS A 137 24.34 -9.41 0.67
C HIS A 137 25.40 -8.32 0.92
N ASN A 138 25.03 -7.02 0.99
CA ASN A 138 25.98 -5.92 1.20
C ASN A 138 25.29 -4.69 1.84
N PRO A 139 25.94 -3.90 2.72
CA PRO A 139 25.32 -2.82 3.50
C PRO A 139 25.22 -1.45 2.78
N ASP A 140 25.76 -1.29 1.57
CA ASP A 140 25.65 -0.05 0.79
C ASP A 140 24.54 -0.17 -0.26
N ILE A 141 23.32 0.20 0.14
CA ILE A 141 22.17 0.21 -0.75
C ILE A 141 21.53 1.58 -0.69
N TYR A 142 22.04 2.49 -1.51
CA TYR A 142 21.41 3.80 -1.71
C TYR A 142 20.65 3.88 -3.05
N THR A 143 20.59 2.79 -3.81
CA THR A 143 19.80 2.70 -5.04
C THR A 143 18.42 2.11 -4.73
N ARG A 144 17.35 2.71 -5.28
CA ARG A 144 16.01 2.10 -5.32
C ARG A 144 16.12 0.82 -6.16
N ASP A 145 16.40 -0.28 -5.50
CA ASP A 145 16.64 -1.57 -6.12
C ASP A 145 15.80 -2.64 -5.41
N TYR A 146 15.50 -3.74 -6.10
CA TYR A 146 14.66 -4.85 -5.60
C TYR A 146 15.19 -5.46 -4.28
N ARG A 147 16.45 -5.20 -3.93
CA ARG A 147 17.10 -5.66 -2.69
C ARG A 147 16.65 -4.92 -1.43
N ASN A 148 15.99 -3.76 -1.55
CA ASN A 148 15.52 -2.98 -0.39
C ASN A 148 14.25 -3.54 0.27
N VAL A 149 13.96 -4.82 0.05
CA VAL A 149 12.83 -5.50 0.67
C VAL A 149 13.30 -6.22 1.93
N ARG A 150 12.49 -6.17 2.99
CA ARG A 150 12.68 -6.97 4.21
C ARG A 150 11.46 -7.77 4.53
N GLN A 151 11.64 -8.87 5.25
CA GLN A 151 10.57 -9.82 5.49
C GLN A 151 10.43 -10.14 6.98
N ASN A 152 9.19 -10.12 7.46
CA ASN A 152 8.80 -10.82 8.67
C ASN A 152 8.13 -12.14 8.28
N VAL A 153 8.48 -13.21 9.00
CA VAL A 153 7.84 -14.52 8.86
C VAL A 153 7.37 -14.97 10.23
N ALA A 154 6.18 -15.55 10.28
CA ALA A 154 5.68 -16.24 11.46
C ALA A 154 4.96 -17.52 11.06
N PHE A 155 5.06 -18.52 11.92
CA PHE A 155 4.20 -19.68 11.89
C PHE A 155 3.49 -19.80 13.23
N VAL A 156 2.18 -19.98 13.18
CA VAL A 156 1.32 -20.18 14.34
C VAL A 156 0.74 -21.58 14.25
N VAL A 157 1.15 -22.45 15.19
CA VAL A 157 0.52 -23.76 15.35
C VAL A 157 -0.96 -23.56 15.65
N GLU A 158 -1.81 -24.31 14.97
CA GLU A 158 -3.25 -24.20 15.14
C GLU A 158 -3.64 -24.58 16.58
N ARG A 159 -4.21 -23.60 17.28
CA ARG A 159 -4.83 -23.74 18.60
C ARG A 159 -6.28 -23.22 18.49
N TYR A 160 -7.00 -23.16 19.60
CA TYR A 160 -8.44 -22.82 19.68
C TYR A 160 -8.92 -21.53 18.98
N LEU A 161 -8.04 -20.65 18.45
CA LEU A 161 -8.40 -19.35 17.84
C LEU A 161 -7.88 -19.16 16.40
N PRO A 162 -8.28 -20.01 15.44
CA PRO A 162 -7.84 -19.88 14.04
C PRO A 162 -8.32 -18.58 13.36
N ARG A 163 -9.33 -17.90 13.89
CA ARG A 163 -9.90 -16.67 13.29
C ARG A 163 -9.06 -15.41 13.49
N TYR A 164 -8.13 -15.40 14.45
CA TYR A 164 -7.38 -14.21 14.86
C TYR A 164 -5.86 -14.38 14.71
N TYR A 165 -5.43 -15.33 13.88
CA TYR A 165 -4.01 -15.65 13.72
C TYR A 165 -3.19 -14.44 13.23
N ASP A 166 -3.76 -13.63 12.35
CA ASP A 166 -3.15 -12.43 11.77
C ASP A 166 -2.80 -11.41 12.86
N ILE A 167 -3.76 -11.04 13.70
CA ILE A 167 -3.56 -10.10 14.81
C ILE A 167 -2.66 -10.68 15.89
N ASP A 168 -2.77 -11.98 16.18
CA ASP A 168 -1.88 -12.65 17.14
C ASP A 168 -0.42 -12.63 16.67
N VAL A 169 -0.16 -12.85 15.37
CA VAL A 169 1.19 -12.72 14.80
C VAL A 169 1.73 -11.30 14.97
N ILE A 170 0.97 -10.26 14.60
CA ILE A 170 1.40 -8.86 14.77
C ILE A 170 1.69 -8.56 16.25
N ARG A 171 0.85 -9.05 17.16
CA ARG A 171 1.07 -8.93 18.60
C ARG A 171 2.37 -9.60 19.03
N ARG A 172 2.62 -10.85 18.61
CA ARG A 172 3.86 -11.59 18.95
C ARG A 172 5.09 -10.89 18.43
N TRP A 173 5.09 -10.44 17.18
CA TRP A 173 6.16 -9.62 16.61
C TRP A 173 6.40 -8.35 17.45
N TYR A 174 5.35 -7.64 17.86
CA TYR A 174 5.51 -6.47 18.72
C TYR A 174 6.08 -6.79 20.11
N MET A 175 5.76 -7.96 20.68
CA MET A 175 6.26 -8.37 21.99
C MET A 175 7.75 -8.73 21.99
N GLN A 176 8.35 -9.01 20.83
CA GLN A 176 9.81 -9.18 20.69
C GLN A 176 10.61 -7.93 21.11
N LYS A 177 9.94 -6.79 21.36
CA LYS A 177 10.55 -5.63 22.04
C LYS A 177 11.24 -5.96 23.36
N GLY A 178 10.82 -7.02 24.07
CA GLY A 178 11.43 -7.44 25.32
C GLY A 178 12.81 -8.08 25.14
N GLU A 179 13.04 -8.68 23.97
CA GLU A 179 14.28 -9.36 23.57
C GLU A 179 15.15 -8.48 22.66
N THR A 180 14.58 -7.39 22.13
CA THR A 180 15.30 -6.47 21.26
C THR A 180 16.16 -5.52 22.10
N PRO A 181 17.47 -5.39 21.82
CA PRO A 181 18.32 -4.40 22.45
C PRO A 181 17.73 -3.00 22.36
N ARG A 182 17.94 -2.18 23.40
CA ARG A 182 17.47 -0.80 23.39
C ARG A 182 18.19 -0.02 22.28
N PRO A 183 17.49 0.84 21.51
CA PRO A 183 18.14 1.66 20.51
C PRO A 183 19.11 2.65 21.16
N ARG A 184 20.20 2.93 20.46
CA ARG A 184 21.15 4.00 20.83
C ARG A 184 20.64 5.34 20.27
N LEU A 185 20.85 6.41 21.02
CA LEU A 185 20.61 7.76 20.51
C LEU A 185 21.92 8.35 19.99
N GLU A 186 21.90 8.83 18.75
CA GLU A 186 22.98 9.59 18.13
C GLU A 186 22.37 10.88 17.58
N GLY A 187 22.55 11.99 18.32
CA GLY A 187 21.79 13.21 18.09
C GLY A 187 20.28 12.97 18.27
N ALA A 188 19.49 13.27 17.23
CA ALA A 188 18.07 12.94 17.18
C ALA A 188 17.80 11.53 16.63
N GLY A 189 18.79 10.85 16.04
CA GLY A 189 18.64 9.53 15.44
C GLY A 189 18.54 8.42 16.49
N LEU A 190 17.57 7.53 16.31
CA LEU A 190 17.45 6.28 17.06
C LEU A 190 18.04 5.15 16.21
N HIS A 191 19.16 4.58 16.63
CA HIS A 191 19.84 3.50 15.92
C HIS A 191 19.56 2.16 16.59
N GLN A 192 19.05 1.21 15.81
CA GLN A 192 18.83 -0.16 16.26
C GLN A 192 20.04 -1.02 15.94
N ALA A 193 20.45 -1.86 16.90
CA ALA A 193 21.62 -2.72 16.74
C ALA A 193 21.37 -3.96 15.88
N LEU A 194 20.10 -4.36 15.71
CA LEU A 194 19.71 -5.53 14.94
C LEU A 194 18.39 -5.32 14.21
N LEU A 195 18.15 -6.18 13.23
CA LEU A 195 16.88 -6.28 12.52
C LEU A 195 16.14 -7.55 12.95
N ASN A 196 14.89 -7.41 13.40
CA ASN A 196 13.96 -8.49 13.68
C ASN A 196 12.52 -8.06 13.37
N ASN A 197 11.53 -8.91 13.72
CA ASN A 197 10.14 -8.60 13.41
C ASN A 197 9.65 -7.34 14.11
N TYR A 198 10.04 -7.12 15.36
CA TYR A 198 9.69 -5.92 16.12
C TYR A 198 10.24 -4.65 15.47
N THR A 199 11.53 -4.63 15.12
CA THR A 199 12.16 -3.44 14.54
C THR A 199 11.55 -3.10 13.19
N LEU A 200 11.18 -4.08 12.36
CA LEU A 200 10.51 -3.85 11.08
C LEU A 200 9.09 -3.27 11.26
N LEU A 201 8.36 -3.66 12.32
CA LEU A 201 7.09 -2.99 12.64
C LEU A 201 7.29 -1.51 12.99
N THR A 202 8.41 -1.15 13.60
CA THR A 202 8.65 0.20 14.15
C THR A 202 9.64 1.05 13.36
N TRP A 203 10.10 0.61 12.19
CA TRP A 203 11.10 1.33 11.40
C TRP A 203 10.48 2.49 10.63
N ALA A 204 10.87 3.73 10.96
CA ALA A 204 10.20 4.95 10.51
C ALA A 204 10.25 5.18 9.00
N SER A 205 11.35 4.81 8.35
CA SER A 205 11.55 5.07 6.92
C SER A 205 10.80 4.13 5.98
N LEU A 206 10.31 2.98 6.47
CA LEU A 206 9.50 2.04 5.69
C LEU A 206 8.21 2.73 5.21
N GLU A 207 7.85 2.46 3.95
CA GLU A 207 6.76 3.14 3.24
C GLU A 207 5.64 2.18 2.85
N ARG A 208 6.01 0.97 2.46
CA ARG A 208 5.12 -0.01 1.85
C ARG A 208 5.20 -1.33 2.58
N VAL A 209 4.06 -2.02 2.67
CA VAL A 209 3.96 -3.38 3.19
C VAL A 209 3.04 -4.20 2.30
N GLY A 210 3.43 -5.43 2.00
CA GLY A 210 2.55 -6.40 1.36
C GLY A 210 2.71 -7.74 2.03
N CYS A 211 1.60 -8.35 2.43
CA CYS A 211 1.59 -9.60 3.17
C CYS A 211 0.78 -10.66 2.45
N ALA A 212 1.09 -11.92 2.75
CA ALA A 212 0.27 -13.06 2.41
C ALA A 212 0.23 -14.03 3.58
N ALA A 213 -0.85 -14.81 3.66
CA ALA A 213 -0.99 -15.87 4.64
C ALA A 213 -1.37 -17.18 3.95
N ALA A 214 -1.05 -18.31 4.58
CA ALA A 214 -1.49 -19.61 4.11
C ALA A 214 -1.83 -20.52 5.29
N LYS A 215 -2.81 -21.38 5.05
CA LYS A 215 -3.19 -22.46 5.93
C LYS A 215 -2.31 -23.68 5.64
N TYR A 216 -1.74 -24.23 6.70
CA TYR A 216 -1.03 -25.50 6.72
C TYR A 216 -1.78 -26.51 7.59
N ARG A 217 -1.53 -27.81 7.41
CA ARG A 217 -2.17 -28.89 8.16
C ARG A 217 -2.06 -28.71 9.68
N ASP A 218 -0.96 -28.15 10.15
CA ASP A 218 -0.62 -27.97 11.57
C ASP A 218 -0.66 -26.51 12.03
N GLY A 219 -1.05 -25.56 11.18
CA GLY A 219 -1.01 -24.15 11.55
C GLY A 219 -1.24 -23.15 10.43
N PHE A 220 -0.73 -21.95 10.64
CA PHE A 220 -0.89 -20.79 9.78
C PHE A 220 0.46 -20.13 9.60
N GLN A 221 0.84 -19.81 8.36
CA GLN A 221 2.04 -19.01 8.08
C GLN A 221 1.62 -17.63 7.61
N LEU A 222 2.26 -16.59 8.15
CA LEU A 222 2.12 -15.21 7.71
C LEU A 222 3.48 -14.68 7.29
N VAL A 223 3.54 -14.12 6.08
CA VAL A 223 4.73 -13.49 5.51
C VAL A 223 4.37 -12.06 5.18
N CYS A 224 5.16 -11.10 5.65
CA CYS A 224 5.00 -9.68 5.34
C CYS A 224 6.31 -9.12 4.81
N ASN A 225 6.28 -8.55 3.61
CA ASN A 225 7.39 -7.87 2.97
C ASN A 225 7.25 -6.35 3.15
N TYR A 226 8.36 -5.67 3.40
CA TYR A 226 8.44 -4.23 3.68
C TYR A 226 9.44 -3.54 2.77
N PHE A 227 9.14 -2.32 2.35
CA PHE A 227 10.01 -1.53 1.48
C PHE A 227 9.88 -0.01 1.76
N PRO A 228 10.91 0.80 1.50
CA PRO A 228 12.31 0.40 1.31
C PRO A 228 13.02 0.28 2.66
N PHE A 229 13.89 -0.71 2.78
CA PHE A 229 14.90 -0.75 3.84
C PHE A 229 16.28 -0.68 3.20
N TYR A 230 17.10 0.26 3.67
CA TYR A 230 18.45 0.46 3.17
C TYR A 230 19.50 -0.22 4.06
N SER A 231 19.74 0.31 5.26
CA SER A 231 20.80 -0.20 6.13
C SER A 231 20.50 -0.03 7.63
N LEU A 232 21.14 -0.86 8.46
CA LEU A 232 21.17 -0.69 9.92
C LEU A 232 22.01 0.52 10.36
N SER A 233 22.85 1.07 9.48
CA SER A 233 23.57 2.32 9.75
C SER A 233 22.62 3.53 9.78
N GLU A 234 21.48 3.44 9.09
CA GLU A 234 20.48 4.50 9.12
C GLU A 234 19.69 4.52 10.44
N PRO A 235 19.27 5.70 10.91
CA PRO A 235 18.40 5.78 12.07
C PRO A 235 17.05 5.11 11.76
N ALA A 236 16.63 4.21 12.65
CA ALA A 236 15.30 3.59 12.63
C ALA A 236 14.17 4.60 12.87
N GLY A 237 14.49 5.81 13.36
CA GLY A 237 13.56 6.92 13.49
C GLY A 237 14.23 8.14 14.10
N LEU A 238 13.56 9.28 14.04
CA LEU A 238 14.03 10.53 14.65
C LEU A 238 13.22 10.83 15.91
N ARG A 239 13.91 11.10 17.01
CA ARG A 239 13.30 11.53 18.26
C ARG A 239 12.74 12.95 18.11
N GLY A 240 11.50 13.16 18.53
CA GLY A 240 10.83 14.46 18.56
C GLY A 240 9.33 14.33 18.76
N PRO A 241 8.57 15.44 18.84
CA PRO A 241 7.11 15.37 18.89
C PRO A 241 6.56 14.54 17.70
N PRO A 242 5.55 13.67 17.92
CA PRO A 242 5.06 12.81 16.85
C PRO A 242 4.59 13.59 15.62
N ALA A 243 4.94 13.07 14.43
CA ALA A 243 4.65 13.69 13.14
C ALA A 243 5.10 15.18 12.99
N SER A 244 6.13 15.61 13.74
CA SER A 244 6.67 16.99 13.62
C SER A 244 7.81 17.14 12.60
N SER A 245 8.35 16.04 12.10
CA SER A 245 9.49 16.03 11.16
C SER A 245 9.20 15.09 10.00
N CYS A 246 8.01 15.26 9.42
CA CYS A 246 7.56 14.45 8.29
C CYS A 246 8.44 14.67 7.06
N PRO A 247 8.89 13.59 6.39
CA PRO A 247 9.75 13.70 5.21
C PRO A 247 8.96 14.29 4.05
N ARG A 248 9.67 14.89 3.08
CA ARG A 248 9.04 15.54 1.92
C ARG A 248 8.12 14.61 1.11
N THR A 249 8.44 13.31 1.05
CA THR A 249 7.63 12.30 0.37
C THR A 249 6.37 11.90 1.15
N PHE A 250 6.29 12.17 2.45
CA PHE A 250 5.11 11.95 3.30
C PHE A 250 4.83 13.21 4.12
N PRO A 251 4.53 14.36 3.49
CA PRO A 251 4.63 15.66 4.15
C PRO A 251 3.48 15.96 5.12
N LEU A 252 2.41 15.17 5.12
CA LEU A 252 1.18 15.44 5.87
C LEU A 252 1.14 14.62 7.16
N ARG A 253 0.42 15.12 8.17
CA ARG A 253 0.05 14.34 9.36
C ARG A 253 -1.24 13.58 9.10
N SER A 254 -1.26 12.29 9.40
CA SER A 254 -2.45 11.44 9.27
C SER A 254 -3.55 11.90 10.23
N ARG A 255 -4.82 11.85 9.78
CA ARG A 255 -5.99 12.14 10.63
C ARG A 255 -6.49 10.93 11.39
N ILE A 256 -6.21 9.73 10.88
CA ILE A 256 -6.60 8.45 11.52
C ILE A 256 -5.52 8.00 12.50
N PHE A 257 -4.26 8.10 12.10
CA PHE A 257 -3.08 7.71 12.88
C PHE A 257 -2.23 8.95 13.17
N GLU A 258 -2.70 9.77 14.10
CA GLU A 258 -2.16 11.12 14.33
C GLU A 258 -0.64 11.23 14.58
N ALA A 259 0.02 10.16 15.03
CA ALA A 259 1.47 10.14 15.24
C ALA A 259 2.27 9.83 13.95
N LEU A 260 1.60 9.65 12.81
CA LEU A 260 2.20 9.20 11.55
C LEU A 260 2.17 10.28 10.45
N CYS A 261 3.19 10.22 9.60
CA CYS A 261 3.34 11.00 8.39
C CYS A 261 2.71 10.25 7.20
N THR A 262 1.95 10.92 6.35
CA THR A 262 1.23 10.37 5.20
C THR A 262 1.44 11.26 3.97
N PHE A 263 1.36 10.68 2.77
CA PHE A 263 1.43 11.44 1.52
C PHE A 263 0.04 11.91 1.03
N GLU A 264 -1.00 11.19 1.40
CA GLU A 264 -2.40 11.52 1.10
C GLU A 264 -3.14 11.92 2.37
N MET A 265 -4.05 12.91 2.26
CA MET A 265 -4.96 13.19 3.36
C MET A 265 -5.89 12.01 3.55
N ASP A 266 -5.93 11.47 4.77
CA ASP A 266 -6.92 10.45 5.08
C ASP A 266 -8.31 11.05 4.92
N SER A 267 -9.11 10.44 4.05
CA SER A 267 -10.55 10.66 4.05
C SER A 267 -11.08 10.17 5.39
N ALA A 268 -11.33 11.10 6.31
CA ALA A 268 -12.18 10.82 7.45
C ALA A 268 -13.52 10.39 6.84
N ASN A 269 -13.88 9.12 7.00
CA ASN A 269 -15.22 8.66 6.65
C ASN A 269 -16.22 9.52 7.42
N THR A 270 -16.74 10.57 6.79
CA THR A 270 -18.04 11.11 7.11
C THR A 270 -19.03 10.01 6.76
N ALA A 271 -19.29 9.15 7.73
CA ALA A 271 -20.44 8.28 7.69
C ALA A 271 -21.68 9.17 7.44
N GLY A 272 -22.20 9.15 6.21
CA GLY A 272 -23.42 9.86 5.83
C GLY A 272 -23.26 10.85 4.67
N ALA A 273 -22.96 10.37 3.46
CA ALA A 273 -23.37 11.05 2.23
C ALA A 273 -23.41 10.06 1.05
N ASN A 274 -24.37 9.14 1.09
CA ASN A 274 -24.86 8.53 -0.14
C ASN A 274 -25.56 9.64 -0.95
N ARG A 275 -24.90 10.17 -1.98
CA ARG A 275 -25.58 10.81 -3.11
C ARG A 275 -24.99 10.26 -4.40
N PRO A 276 -25.78 9.51 -5.20
CA PRO A 276 -25.32 9.06 -6.51
C PRO A 276 -25.17 10.28 -7.41
N GLY A 277 -24.18 10.21 -8.31
CA GLY A 277 -23.77 11.30 -9.18
C GLY A 277 -24.93 11.92 -9.94
N VAL A 278 -24.97 13.25 -9.96
CA VAL A 278 -25.76 14.00 -10.94
C VAL A 278 -25.03 13.84 -12.27
N GLY A 279 -25.43 12.81 -13.02
CA GLY A 279 -25.20 12.76 -14.46
C GLY A 279 -25.85 13.97 -15.08
N MET A 280 -25.05 14.76 -15.80
CA MET A 280 -25.48 15.91 -16.57
C MET A 280 -26.35 15.42 -17.75
N VAL A 281 -27.66 15.28 -17.51
CA VAL A 281 -28.64 14.98 -18.55
C VAL A 281 -29.12 16.31 -19.13
N LEU A 282 -28.53 16.73 -20.25
CA LEU A 282 -29.15 17.74 -21.11
C LEU A 282 -30.26 17.05 -21.92
N THR A 283 -31.51 17.18 -21.47
CA THR A 283 -32.68 16.87 -22.31
C THR A 283 -33.22 18.15 -22.92
N SER A 284 -33.11 18.22 -24.24
CA SER A 284 -33.75 19.18 -25.14
C SER A 284 -35.27 19.22 -24.92
N LEU A 285 -35.82 20.40 -24.63
CA LEU A 285 -37.26 20.65 -24.61
C LEU A 285 -37.62 21.48 -25.84
N LEU A 286 -38.14 20.81 -26.88
CA LEU A 286 -38.92 21.45 -27.94
C LEU A 286 -40.40 21.07 -27.78
N LEU A 287 -41.20 22.13 -27.57
CA LEU A 287 -42.61 22.35 -27.97
C LEU A 287 -43.69 21.31 -27.63
N LEU A 288 -44.74 21.77 -26.91
CA LEU A 288 -46.14 21.85 -27.39
C LEU A 288 -47.12 22.08 -26.22
N ARG A 289 -47.72 23.27 -26.15
CA ARG A 289 -49.07 23.50 -25.60
C ARG A 289 -49.77 24.48 -26.56
N LEU A 290 -50.54 23.95 -27.51
CA LEU A 290 -52.00 23.76 -27.47
C LEU A 290 -52.78 25.08 -27.41
N GLY A 291 -53.44 25.36 -28.54
CA GLY A 291 -54.51 26.34 -28.67
C GLY A 291 -55.25 26.09 -29.99
N ARG A 292 -56.09 25.05 -30.03
CA ARG A 292 -57.07 24.85 -31.09
C ARG A 292 -58.21 25.84 -30.85
N THR A 293 -58.41 26.79 -31.76
CA THR A 293 -59.70 27.44 -31.96
C THR A 293 -60.23 27.01 -33.32
N ILE A 294 -61.36 26.29 -33.27
CA ILE A 294 -62.12 25.79 -34.40
C ILE A 294 -62.94 26.94 -34.97
N SER A 295 -62.91 27.11 -36.29
CA SER A 295 -63.82 27.95 -37.06
C SER A 295 -64.76 27.05 -37.83
N SER A 296 -66.07 27.29 -37.73
CA SER A 296 -67.04 27.22 -38.85
C SER A 296 -68.40 27.76 -38.39
N SER A 297 -69.01 28.46 -39.32
CA SER A 297 -70.19 29.31 -39.26
C SER A 297 -71.54 28.57 -39.34
N GLU A 298 -72.56 29.24 -38.78
CA GLU A 298 -73.93 29.40 -39.30
C GLU A 298 -75.00 28.27 -39.24
N ILE A 299 -76.10 28.61 -38.52
CA ILE A 299 -77.50 28.72 -39.03
C ILE A 299 -78.50 27.53 -38.91
N LEU A 300 -79.62 27.87 -38.20
CA LEU A 300 -81.06 27.54 -38.36
C LEU A 300 -81.74 26.27 -37.77
N THR A 301 -82.86 26.59 -37.08
CA THR A 301 -84.09 25.82 -36.76
C THR A 301 -83.95 24.69 -35.72
N GLY A 302 -84.86 24.47 -34.77
CA GLY A 302 -86.25 24.89 -34.62
C GLY A 302 -87.08 23.67 -34.19
N THR A 303 -87.92 23.85 -33.17
CA THR A 303 -89.04 22.99 -32.68
C THR A 303 -88.75 21.87 -31.66
N GLY A 304 -89.44 21.98 -30.51
CA GLY A 304 -90.45 20.98 -30.15
C GLY A 304 -90.23 20.08 -28.92
N ARG A 305 -90.38 20.62 -27.70
CA ARG A 305 -91.39 20.24 -26.68
C ARG A 305 -91.08 20.87 -25.33
#